data_AF-A0A2A5M2W5-F1
#
_entry.id   AF-A0A2A5M2W5-F1
#
_cell.length_a   1.000
_cell.length_b   1.000
_cell.length_c   1.000
_cell.angle_alpha   90.00
_cell.angle_beta   90.00
_cell.angle_gamma   90.00
#
_symmetry.space_group_name_H-M   'P 1'
#
loop_
_entity.id
_entity.type
_entity.pdbx_description
1 polymer ?
#
loop_
_entity_poly.entity_id
_entity_poly.type
_entity_poly.pdbx_seq_one_letter_code
_entity_poly.pdbx_strand_id
1 'polypeptide(L)'
;VDKIEHKSDEIIYHRDVNEECFDENINYDEGNYCKPIEKNELLFEYIYRILGKEGRNLRGEILHLNPIAFFDNPFIIKDESIYTEELEDRIKYFSANYGFLNKDRSGYSVTNNLKLSQVGLKTTGSIKTNTDENINLEITNFDINDDAVKSGIVNVQASDIKVNGSIGATKLYGRNISIKGLTHAKSEIFAQDIFITTHKGTLQADTVYIKNLENGIVIAKNVFVENCMGGKIEAENIYICNLLADNILYPKKNLIITNNIKFKNNIVISPLDFINNKSNSETENLTNLSLKTKSKLDNIISQMQNYYDYLIKNQIKIIKLQKTEKLNAIDMKFSNLYRDIIKKYNHLSVLYKKLIKLKYHIDAKLNFLDEMVYNVKIYIKAENIGEDNFLKFYPKTNTELELKHQINLKDYEKVLYLEKGQQASYIKSSHDYSESDIEEIKIIFEKLEKDNS
;
A
#
# COMPACT_ATOMS: atom_id res chain seq x y z
N VAL A 1 68.49 13.52 10.23
CA VAL A 1 67.40 13.39 9.25
C VAL A 1 66.72 12.09 9.58
N ASP A 2 65.47 12.16 10.00
CA ASP A 2 64.77 11.00 10.53
C ASP A 2 64.36 10.06 9.39
N LYS A 3 64.40 8.77 9.67
CA LYS A 3 63.96 7.71 8.74
C LYS A 3 62.44 7.75 8.67
N ILE A 4 61.88 7.76 7.46
CA ILE A 4 60.44 7.59 7.22
C ILE A 4 60.27 6.21 6.58
N GLU A 5 59.57 5.30 7.24
CA GLU A 5 59.32 3.95 6.69
C GLU A 5 58.33 3.99 5.52
N HIS A 6 58.40 2.98 4.66
CA HIS A 6 57.34 2.73 3.69
C HIS A 6 56.01 2.42 4.40
N LYS A 7 54.89 2.85 3.82
CA LYS A 7 53.58 2.28 4.11
C LYS A 7 53.03 1.62 2.87
N SER A 8 52.58 0.37 3.02
CA SER A 8 51.83 -0.33 1.97
C SER A 8 50.55 0.42 1.66
N ASP A 9 50.06 0.29 0.44
CA ASP A 9 48.69 0.64 0.10
C ASP A 9 47.69 -0.31 0.78
N GLU A 10 46.46 0.17 0.97
CA GLU A 10 45.39 -0.54 1.66
C GLU A 10 44.10 -0.46 0.84
N ILE A 11 43.37 -1.58 0.78
CA ILE A 11 42.10 -1.71 0.07
C ILE A 11 41.02 -1.99 1.10
N ILE A 12 39.99 -1.15 1.14
CA ILE A 12 38.86 -1.31 2.06
C ILE A 12 37.59 -1.56 1.24
N TYR A 13 36.92 -2.67 1.54
CA TYR A 13 35.59 -2.97 1.04
C TYR A 13 34.57 -2.63 2.12
N HIS A 14 33.73 -1.63 1.87
CA HIS A 14 32.56 -1.35 2.73
C HIS A 14 31.37 -2.22 2.32
N ARG A 15 31.34 -2.67 1.06
CA ARG A 15 30.43 -3.67 0.52
C ARG A 15 31.21 -4.73 -0.26
N ASP A 16 30.96 -6.00 0.03
CA ASP A 16 31.51 -7.12 -0.74
C ASP A 16 30.44 -7.72 -1.67
N VAL A 17 30.86 -8.08 -2.88
CA VAL A 17 30.04 -8.80 -3.86
C VAL A 17 30.02 -10.31 -3.56
N ASN A 18 31.03 -10.80 -2.82
CA ASN A 18 31.29 -12.21 -2.58
C ASN A 18 31.00 -12.69 -1.15
N GLU A 19 30.34 -11.90 -0.30
CA GLU A 19 29.81 -12.45 0.96
C GLU A 19 28.86 -13.60 0.61
N GLU A 20 29.30 -14.85 0.86
CA GLU A 20 28.59 -16.06 0.50
C GLU A 20 27.13 -15.97 0.96
N CYS A 21 26.21 -16.09 0.00
CA CYS A 21 24.84 -16.39 0.29
C CYS A 21 24.83 -17.72 1.06
N PHE A 22 24.29 -17.72 2.28
CA PHE A 22 24.14 -18.87 3.18
C PHE A 22 25.30 -19.12 4.17
N ASP A 23 25.41 -18.24 5.16
CA ASP A 23 25.68 -18.72 6.51
C ASP A 23 24.34 -19.26 7.06
N GLU A 24 24.30 -20.49 7.58
CA GLU A 24 23.09 -21.08 8.20
C GLU A 24 22.57 -20.24 9.38
N ASN A 25 23.38 -19.29 9.85
CA ASN A 25 23.06 -18.34 10.91
C ASN A 25 22.45 -17.00 10.41
N ILE A 26 22.43 -16.72 9.11
CA ILE A 26 21.83 -15.48 8.56
C ILE A 26 20.34 -15.73 8.29
N ASN A 27 19.49 -14.88 8.83
CA ASN A 27 18.05 -14.92 8.61
C ASN A 27 17.74 -14.69 7.11
N TYR A 28 16.82 -15.46 6.53
CA TYR A 28 16.44 -15.39 5.10
C TYR A 28 15.90 -14.02 4.65
N ASP A 29 15.58 -13.16 5.61
CA ASP A 29 15.14 -11.78 5.46
C ASP A 29 16.27 -10.74 5.57
N GLU A 30 17.53 -11.19 5.67
CA GLU A 30 18.74 -10.35 5.85
C GLU A 30 19.83 -10.63 4.79
N GLY A 31 19.51 -11.42 3.75
CA GLY A 31 20.43 -11.75 2.66
C GLY A 31 20.81 -10.55 1.77
N ASN A 32 21.75 -10.74 0.85
CA ASN A 32 22.31 -9.66 0.00
C ASN A 32 21.22 -8.91 -0.81
N TYR A 33 20.18 -9.61 -1.26
CA TYR A 33 19.05 -9.00 -1.97
C TYR A 33 18.05 -8.23 -1.07
N CYS A 34 18.27 -8.23 0.24
CA CYS A 34 17.58 -7.39 1.22
C CYS A 34 18.39 -6.16 1.64
N LYS A 35 19.62 -5.98 1.11
CA LYS A 35 20.51 -4.86 1.45
C LYS A 35 21.00 -4.12 0.19
N PRO A 36 20.08 -3.51 -0.58
CA PRO A 36 20.46 -2.65 -1.70
C PRO A 36 21.37 -1.50 -1.21
N ILE A 37 22.18 -1.00 -2.13
CA ILE A 37 23.06 0.14 -1.96
C ILE A 37 22.23 1.42 -2.06
N GLU A 38 22.47 2.32 -1.12
CA GLU A 38 21.88 3.65 -1.11
C GLU A 38 22.64 4.62 -2.02
N LYS A 39 21.94 5.65 -2.50
CA LYS A 39 22.58 6.73 -3.23
C LYS A 39 23.59 7.45 -2.34
N ASN A 40 24.79 7.70 -2.86
CA ASN A 40 25.96 8.26 -2.18
C ASN A 40 26.53 7.37 -1.06
N GLU A 41 26.17 6.08 -1.02
CA GLU A 41 26.81 5.13 -0.11
C GLU A 41 28.26 4.87 -0.55
N LEU A 42 29.17 4.81 0.43
CA LEU A 42 30.58 4.49 0.21
C LEU A 42 30.73 2.99 -0.01
N LEU A 43 31.32 2.60 -1.14
CA LEU A 43 31.46 1.21 -1.56
C LEU A 43 32.87 0.69 -1.26
N PHE A 44 33.88 1.46 -1.66
CA PHE A 44 35.28 1.07 -1.59
C PHE A 44 36.18 2.25 -1.24
N GLU A 45 37.33 1.95 -0.64
CA GLU A 45 38.45 2.89 -0.53
C GLU A 45 39.75 2.24 -1.00
N TYR A 46 40.57 3.01 -1.72
CA TYR A 46 41.95 2.67 -2.03
C TYR A 46 42.88 3.72 -1.42
N ILE A 47 43.63 3.34 -0.39
CA ILE A 47 44.55 4.23 0.32
C ILE A 47 45.93 4.12 -0.33
N TYR A 48 46.51 5.27 -0.71
CA TYR A 48 47.76 5.32 -1.44
C TYR A 48 48.96 4.85 -0.61
N ARG A 49 49.89 4.19 -1.28
CA ARG A 49 51.20 3.85 -0.72
C ARG A 49 52.00 5.11 -0.36
N ILE A 50 52.75 5.06 0.74
CA ILE A 50 53.70 6.12 1.10
C ILE A 50 55.11 5.59 0.91
N LEU A 51 55.88 6.25 0.03
CA LEU A 51 57.29 5.94 -0.16
C LEU A 51 58.10 6.49 1.01
N GLY A 52 58.86 5.61 1.65
CA GLY A 52 59.77 5.97 2.73
C GLY A 52 60.95 6.82 2.25
N LYS A 53 61.64 7.43 3.21
CA LYS A 53 62.87 8.20 2.99
C LYS A 53 63.95 7.70 3.93
N GLU A 54 65.12 7.38 3.37
CA GLU A 54 66.28 6.97 4.15
C GLU A 54 66.71 8.09 5.10
N GLY A 55 66.97 7.70 6.35
CA GLY A 55 67.46 8.60 7.39
C GLY A 55 68.96 8.46 7.61
N ARG A 56 69.50 9.26 8.53
CA ARG A 56 70.85 9.08 9.07
C ARG A 56 70.84 9.13 10.58
N ASN A 57 71.58 8.22 11.22
CA ASN A 57 71.76 8.26 12.67
C ASN A 57 72.77 9.35 13.10
N LEU A 58 72.95 9.53 14.41
CA LEU A 58 73.88 10.54 14.97
C LEU A 58 75.36 10.31 14.61
N ARG A 59 75.71 9.15 14.03
CA ARG A 59 77.05 8.81 13.54
C ARG A 59 77.21 9.03 12.03
N GLY A 60 76.15 9.46 11.34
CA GLY A 60 76.15 9.69 9.90
C GLY A 60 75.90 8.46 9.03
N GLU A 61 75.61 7.30 9.64
CA GLU A 61 75.31 6.06 8.93
C GLU A 61 73.90 6.11 8.35
N ILE A 62 73.73 5.57 7.13
CA ILE A 62 72.44 5.54 6.42
C ILE A 62 71.53 4.48 7.06
N LEU A 63 70.29 4.86 7.35
CA LEU A 63 69.25 3.96 7.81
C LEU A 63 68.43 3.49 6.60
N HIS A 64 68.79 2.32 6.06
CA HIS A 64 68.14 1.72 4.89
C HIS A 64 66.68 1.34 5.16
N LEU A 65 65.86 1.46 4.11
CA LEU A 65 64.44 1.09 4.14
C LEU A 65 64.26 -0.41 3.90
N ASN A 66 63.27 -1.00 4.57
CA ASN A 66 62.89 -2.39 4.30
C ASN A 66 62.02 -2.46 3.04
N PRO A 67 62.20 -3.46 2.16
CA PRO A 67 61.34 -3.64 0.99
C PRO A 67 59.91 -4.02 1.43
N ILE A 68 58.91 -3.36 0.84
CA ILE A 68 57.48 -3.66 1.00
C ILE A 68 56.89 -3.99 -0.37
N ALA A 69 55.99 -4.97 -0.42
CA ALA A 69 55.17 -5.25 -1.59
C ALA A 69 54.04 -4.22 -1.68
N PHE A 70 53.78 -3.72 -2.89
CA PHE A 70 52.68 -2.80 -3.15
C PHE A 70 51.63 -3.51 -4.00
N PHE A 71 50.36 -3.21 -3.73
CA PHE A 71 49.26 -3.58 -4.60
C PHE A 71 49.01 -2.42 -5.59
N ASP A 72 48.33 -2.73 -6.68
CA ASP A 72 47.78 -1.72 -7.57
C ASP A 72 46.28 -1.63 -7.31
N ASN A 73 45.70 -0.46 -7.57
CA ASN A 73 44.28 -0.23 -7.35
C ASN A 73 43.44 -1.27 -8.13
N PRO A 74 42.68 -2.14 -7.44
CA PRO A 74 41.95 -3.23 -8.09
C PRO A 74 40.59 -2.78 -8.64
N PHE A 75 40.16 -1.54 -8.35
CA PHE A 75 38.82 -1.05 -8.67
C PHE A 75 38.76 -0.49 -10.08
N ILE A 76 38.26 -1.34 -10.99
CA ILE A 76 37.86 -0.91 -12.34
C ILE A 76 36.38 -0.57 -12.27
N ILE A 77 36.02 0.67 -12.58
CA ILE A 77 34.63 1.13 -12.63
C ILE A 77 34.12 1.01 -14.06
N LYS A 78 32.97 0.36 -14.21
CA LYS A 78 32.39 0.01 -15.51
C LYS A 78 31.68 1.20 -16.18
N ASP A 79 30.98 2.01 -15.38
CA ASP A 79 30.10 3.08 -15.85
C ASP A 79 29.88 4.15 -14.77
N GLU A 80 29.05 5.16 -15.09
CA GLU A 80 28.76 6.30 -14.20
C GLU A 80 27.89 5.95 -12.98
N SER A 81 27.51 4.68 -12.78
CA SER A 81 26.77 4.26 -11.59
C SER A 81 27.58 4.36 -10.29
N ILE A 82 28.90 4.49 -10.40
CA ILE A 82 29.82 4.72 -9.29
C ILE A 82 30.68 5.93 -9.64
N TYR A 83 30.74 6.92 -8.74
CA TYR A 83 31.60 8.09 -8.88
C TYR A 83 32.73 8.05 -7.85
N THR A 84 33.83 8.74 -8.15
CA THR A 84 35.02 8.79 -7.29
C THR A 84 35.22 10.15 -6.65
N GLU A 85 35.78 10.14 -5.44
CA GLU A 85 36.31 11.32 -4.77
C GLU A 85 37.79 11.06 -4.46
N GLU A 86 38.67 11.80 -5.13
CA GLU A 86 40.12 11.71 -4.93
C GLU A 86 40.56 12.66 -3.80
N LEU A 87 41.28 12.12 -2.82
CA LEU A 87 41.89 12.83 -1.71
C LEU A 87 43.42 12.68 -1.79
N GLU A 88 44.15 13.45 -0.99
CA GLU A 88 45.62 13.40 -1.00
C GLU A 88 46.19 12.02 -0.62
N ASP A 89 45.50 11.26 0.22
CA ASP A 89 45.95 9.97 0.75
C ASP A 89 45.16 8.75 0.22
N ARG A 90 44.06 8.96 -0.51
CA ARG A 90 43.17 7.87 -0.95
C ARG A 90 42.21 8.25 -2.08
N ILE A 91 41.59 7.24 -2.68
CA ILE A 91 40.42 7.37 -3.56
C ILE A 91 39.23 6.71 -2.86
N LYS A 92 38.09 7.41 -2.82
CA LYS A 92 36.81 6.86 -2.35
C LYS A 92 35.87 6.63 -3.51
N TYR A 93 35.10 5.55 -3.45
CA TYR A 93 34.13 5.15 -4.48
C TYR A 93 32.72 5.16 -3.91
N PHE A 94 31.84 5.97 -4.47
CA PHE A 94 30.48 6.15 -4.00
C PHE A 94 29.46 5.73 -5.05
N SER A 95 28.32 5.21 -4.61
CA SER A 95 27.22 4.92 -5.53
C SER A 95 26.54 6.19 -6.01
N ALA A 96 26.35 6.35 -7.32
CA ALA A 96 25.54 7.42 -7.89
C ALA A 96 24.03 7.13 -7.79
N ASN A 97 23.66 5.84 -7.67
CA ASN A 97 22.29 5.35 -7.80
C ASN A 97 21.90 4.40 -6.65
N TYR A 98 20.60 4.22 -6.46
CA TYR A 98 20.07 3.16 -5.61
C TYR A 98 20.01 1.83 -6.38
N GLY A 99 20.50 0.72 -5.82
CA GLY A 99 20.52 -0.57 -6.55
C GLY A 99 21.36 -1.67 -5.93
N PHE A 100 21.81 -2.62 -6.74
CA PHE A 100 22.63 -3.75 -6.31
C PHE A 100 24.04 -3.65 -6.88
N LEU A 101 25.04 -3.93 -6.04
CA LEU A 101 26.43 -4.01 -6.48
C LEU A 101 26.61 -5.22 -7.38
N ASN A 102 27.25 -5.01 -8.53
CA ASN A 102 27.61 -6.07 -9.45
C ASN A 102 29.07 -5.91 -9.89
N LYS A 103 29.77 -7.04 -10.05
CA LYS A 103 31.11 -7.10 -10.60
C LYS A 103 31.13 -8.10 -11.76
N ASP A 104 31.45 -7.60 -12.95
CA ASP A 104 31.68 -8.44 -14.12
C ASP A 104 33.11 -8.28 -14.66
N ARG A 105 33.37 -8.79 -15.87
CA ARG A 105 34.70 -8.70 -16.51
C ARG A 105 35.13 -7.26 -16.83
N SER A 106 34.17 -6.34 -16.94
CA SER A 106 34.40 -4.94 -17.29
C SER A 106 34.57 -4.02 -16.08
N GLY A 107 34.17 -4.46 -14.88
CA GLY A 107 34.38 -3.73 -13.64
C GLY A 107 33.19 -3.80 -12.68
N TYR A 108 33.22 -2.94 -11.67
CA TYR A 108 32.15 -2.72 -10.71
C TYR A 108 31.11 -1.74 -11.25
N SER A 109 29.85 -2.01 -10.94
CA SER A 109 28.69 -1.15 -11.26
C SER A 109 27.59 -1.35 -10.22
N VAL A 110 26.69 -0.37 -10.11
CA VAL A 110 25.44 -0.48 -9.33
C VAL A 110 24.27 -0.52 -10.30
N THR A 111 23.53 -1.64 -10.31
CA THR A 111 22.39 -1.86 -11.21
C THR A 111 21.07 -1.78 -10.45
N ASN A 112 20.09 -1.11 -11.05
CA ASN A 112 18.70 -1.11 -10.58
C ASN A 112 17.83 -2.15 -11.31
N ASN A 113 18.41 -2.92 -12.24
CA ASN A 113 17.75 -4.00 -12.94
C ASN A 113 18.34 -5.34 -12.49
N LEU A 114 17.50 -6.16 -11.87
CA LEU A 114 17.85 -7.48 -11.37
C LEU A 114 17.11 -8.54 -12.17
N LYS A 115 17.87 -9.40 -12.86
CA LYS A 115 17.34 -10.51 -13.65
C LYS A 115 17.68 -11.83 -12.99
N LEU A 116 16.67 -12.60 -12.64
CA LEU A 116 16.81 -13.86 -11.93
C LEU A 116 16.06 -14.97 -12.68
N SER A 117 16.61 -16.18 -12.66
CA SER A 117 15.87 -17.35 -13.13
C SER A 117 14.80 -17.78 -12.13
N GLN A 118 15.08 -17.65 -10.83
CA GLN A 118 14.20 -18.12 -9.78
C GLN A 118 14.47 -17.44 -8.45
N VAL A 119 13.40 -17.19 -7.69
CA VAL A 119 13.44 -16.70 -6.32
C VAL A 119 12.92 -17.78 -5.37
N GLY A 120 13.68 -18.06 -4.32
CA GLY A 120 13.34 -19.11 -3.37
C GLY A 120 14.32 -19.17 -2.20
N LEU A 121 13.96 -19.97 -1.20
CA LEU A 121 14.67 -20.00 0.09
C LEU A 121 16.15 -20.37 -0.06
N LYS A 122 16.45 -21.30 -0.97
CA LYS A 122 17.81 -21.84 -1.22
C LYS A 122 18.58 -21.09 -2.32
N THR A 123 17.95 -20.14 -3.01
CA THR A 123 18.58 -19.42 -4.13
C THR A 123 18.90 -17.99 -3.74
N THR A 124 17.89 -17.22 -3.41
CA THR A 124 18.00 -15.77 -3.18
C THR A 124 17.63 -15.34 -1.78
N GLY A 125 16.86 -16.16 -1.05
CA GLY A 125 16.11 -15.66 0.11
C GLY A 125 15.05 -14.63 -0.33
N SER A 126 14.60 -13.82 0.63
CA SER A 126 13.72 -12.66 0.36
C SER A 126 14.45 -11.58 -0.44
N ILE A 127 13.69 -10.81 -1.19
CA ILE A 127 14.18 -9.60 -1.87
C ILE A 127 13.43 -8.44 -1.25
N LYS A 128 14.14 -7.51 -0.62
CA LYS A 128 13.54 -6.35 0.04
C LYS A 128 14.24 -5.09 -0.42
N THR A 129 13.49 -4.24 -1.10
CA THR A 129 13.95 -2.95 -1.57
C THR A 129 12.91 -1.88 -1.26
N ASN A 130 13.34 -0.62 -1.24
CA ASN A 130 12.44 0.52 -1.19
C ASN A 130 11.58 0.56 -2.46
N THR A 131 10.26 0.49 -2.30
CA THR A 131 9.29 0.55 -3.40
C THR A 131 9.19 1.95 -4.03
N ASP A 132 9.73 2.97 -3.37
CA ASP A 132 9.78 4.33 -3.91
C ASP A 132 10.91 4.50 -4.93
N GLU A 133 11.97 3.70 -4.82
CA GLU A 133 13.12 3.68 -5.72
C GLU A 133 12.86 2.78 -6.93
N ASN A 134 13.34 3.17 -8.10
CA ASN A 134 13.05 2.48 -9.36
C ASN A 134 13.91 1.21 -9.53
N ILE A 135 13.52 0.12 -8.86
CA ILE A 135 14.09 -1.21 -8.99
C ILE A 135 13.22 -2.08 -9.90
N ASN A 136 13.81 -2.52 -11.01
CA ASN A 136 13.21 -3.46 -11.93
C ASN A 136 13.67 -4.88 -11.61
N LEU A 137 12.73 -5.75 -11.25
CA LEU A 137 12.98 -7.15 -10.95
C LEU A 137 12.29 -8.03 -12.00
N GLU A 138 13.09 -8.72 -12.82
CA GLU A 138 12.59 -9.68 -13.81
C GLU A 138 12.96 -11.10 -13.38
N ILE A 139 11.94 -11.92 -13.09
CA ILE A 139 12.08 -13.32 -12.70
C ILE A 139 11.52 -14.19 -13.81
N THR A 140 12.33 -15.05 -14.40
CA THR A 140 11.93 -15.85 -15.57
C THR A 140 12.21 -17.33 -15.34
N ASN A 141 11.14 -18.10 -15.17
CA ASN A 141 11.17 -19.57 -15.12
C ASN A 141 10.06 -20.12 -16.02
N PHE A 142 10.46 -20.85 -17.06
CA PHE A 142 9.54 -21.45 -18.03
C PHE A 142 9.22 -22.92 -17.73
N ASP A 143 9.78 -23.51 -16.66
CA ASP A 143 9.42 -24.86 -16.26
C ASP A 143 7.98 -24.87 -15.72
N ILE A 144 7.13 -25.70 -16.29
CA ILE A 144 5.72 -25.82 -15.92
C ILE A 144 5.58 -26.48 -14.54
N ASN A 145 6.58 -27.26 -14.11
CA ASN A 145 6.58 -27.98 -12.84
C ASN A 145 7.27 -27.21 -11.71
N ASP A 146 7.83 -26.04 -11.99
CA ASP A 146 8.56 -25.25 -11.01
C ASP A 146 8.10 -23.79 -10.99
N ASP A 147 8.05 -23.20 -9.81
CA ASP A 147 7.63 -21.82 -9.66
C ASP A 147 8.80 -20.87 -9.95
N ALA A 148 8.52 -19.74 -10.60
CA ALA A 148 9.47 -18.63 -10.72
C ALA A 148 9.74 -18.01 -9.34
N VAL A 149 8.71 -17.90 -8.50
CA VAL A 149 8.83 -17.51 -7.09
C VAL A 149 8.30 -18.63 -6.22
N LYS A 150 9.18 -19.31 -5.48
CA LYS A 150 8.80 -20.47 -4.68
C LYS A 150 7.91 -20.11 -3.51
N SER A 151 7.09 -21.06 -3.12
CA SER A 151 6.31 -21.02 -1.88
C SER A 151 7.22 -20.91 -0.65
N GLY A 152 6.77 -20.20 0.39
CA GLY A 152 7.45 -20.17 1.69
C GLY A 152 7.49 -18.80 2.34
N ILE A 153 8.47 -18.61 3.25
CA ILE A 153 8.68 -17.37 4.02
C ILE A 153 9.28 -16.26 3.15
N VAL A 154 9.83 -16.62 1.99
CA VAL A 154 10.42 -15.69 1.03
C VAL A 154 9.36 -14.69 0.57
N ASN A 155 9.64 -13.40 0.72
CA ASN A 155 8.81 -12.31 0.20
C ASN A 155 9.62 -11.49 -0.80
N VAL A 156 8.93 -10.88 -1.76
CA VAL A 156 9.56 -10.02 -2.77
C VAL A 156 8.95 -8.63 -2.70
N GLN A 157 9.82 -7.63 -2.57
CA GLN A 157 9.45 -6.22 -2.53
C GLN A 157 10.37 -5.40 -3.45
N ALA A 158 9.79 -4.84 -4.51
CA ALA A 158 10.45 -3.95 -5.47
C ALA A 158 9.45 -3.05 -6.19
N SER A 159 9.88 -1.94 -6.81
CA SER A 159 8.95 -1.04 -7.51
C SER A 159 8.28 -1.73 -8.69
N ASP A 160 9.05 -2.43 -9.53
CA ASP A 160 8.57 -3.04 -10.76
C ASP A 160 8.94 -4.52 -10.77
N ILE A 161 7.95 -5.40 -10.67
CA ILE A 161 8.15 -6.85 -10.61
C ILE A 161 7.51 -7.49 -11.85
N LYS A 162 8.33 -8.17 -12.65
CA LYS A 162 7.89 -8.95 -13.79
C LYS A 162 8.24 -10.42 -13.58
N VAL A 163 7.20 -11.25 -13.50
CA VAL A 163 7.34 -12.70 -13.35
C VAL A 163 6.86 -13.38 -14.63
N ASN A 164 7.82 -13.92 -15.38
CA ASN A 164 7.55 -14.82 -16.51
C ASN A 164 7.58 -16.26 -15.98
N GLY A 165 6.50 -16.68 -15.31
CA GLY A 165 6.36 -18.02 -14.72
C GLY A 165 5.30 -18.04 -13.62
N SER A 166 5.12 -19.20 -12.97
CA SER A 166 4.16 -19.37 -11.87
C SER A 166 4.70 -18.88 -10.53
N ILE A 167 3.80 -18.53 -9.61
CA ILE A 167 4.11 -18.05 -8.26
C ILE A 167 3.49 -18.99 -7.24
N GLY A 168 4.31 -19.42 -6.28
CA GLY A 168 3.90 -20.25 -5.16
C GLY A 168 3.12 -19.48 -4.08
N ALA A 169 2.94 -20.12 -2.93
CA ALA A 169 2.36 -19.50 -1.74
C ALA A 169 3.35 -18.53 -1.08
N THR A 170 3.36 -17.28 -1.54
CA THR A 170 4.27 -16.21 -1.10
C THR A 170 3.57 -14.84 -1.14
N LYS A 171 4.23 -13.79 -0.64
CA LYS A 171 3.78 -12.41 -0.73
C LYS A 171 4.65 -11.58 -1.68
N LEU A 172 3.98 -10.81 -2.54
CA LEU A 172 4.61 -9.84 -3.43
C LEU A 172 4.13 -8.42 -3.11
N TYR A 173 5.07 -7.49 -3.05
CA TYR A 173 4.82 -6.07 -2.82
C TYR A 173 5.50 -5.23 -3.90
N GLY A 174 4.76 -4.35 -4.57
CA GLY A 174 5.38 -3.44 -5.51
C GLY A 174 4.52 -2.27 -5.95
N ARG A 175 5.01 -1.49 -6.89
CA ARG A 175 4.23 -0.44 -7.57
C ARG A 175 3.50 -1.05 -8.76
N ASN A 176 4.26 -1.72 -9.62
CA ASN A 176 3.77 -2.40 -10.82
C ASN A 176 4.15 -3.88 -10.75
N ILE A 177 3.17 -4.78 -10.87
CA ILE A 177 3.41 -6.23 -10.87
C ILE A 177 2.79 -6.85 -12.12
N SER A 178 3.60 -7.56 -12.91
CA SER A 178 3.15 -8.32 -14.09
C SER A 178 3.51 -9.80 -13.94
N ILE A 179 2.51 -10.68 -13.96
CA ILE A 179 2.66 -12.13 -13.79
C ILE A 179 2.09 -12.85 -15.00
N LYS A 180 2.95 -13.46 -15.80
CA LYS A 180 2.54 -14.19 -17.01
C LYS A 180 2.12 -15.64 -16.78
N GLY A 181 2.34 -16.19 -15.58
CA GLY A 181 1.94 -17.55 -15.20
C GLY A 181 0.72 -17.63 -14.27
N LEU A 182 0.65 -18.69 -13.46
CA LEU A 182 -0.43 -18.92 -12.50
C LEU A 182 0.01 -18.52 -11.09
N THR A 183 -0.90 -17.94 -10.31
CA THR A 183 -0.66 -17.69 -8.88
C THR A 183 -1.23 -18.82 -8.02
N HIS A 184 -0.51 -19.28 -7.02
CA HIS A 184 -1.03 -20.23 -6.04
C HIS A 184 -2.20 -19.65 -5.23
N ALA A 185 -3.12 -20.51 -4.76
CA ALA A 185 -4.33 -20.09 -4.02
C ALA A 185 -4.07 -19.40 -2.67
N LYS A 186 -2.85 -19.55 -2.13
CA LYS A 186 -2.38 -18.92 -0.89
C LYS A 186 -1.42 -17.75 -1.13
N SER A 187 -1.25 -17.31 -2.37
CA SER A 187 -0.43 -16.13 -2.67
C SER A 187 -1.16 -14.86 -2.24
N GLU A 188 -0.40 -13.86 -1.80
CA GLU A 188 -0.91 -12.52 -1.46
C GLU A 188 -0.13 -11.46 -2.25
N ILE A 189 -0.82 -10.64 -3.04
CA ILE A 189 -0.17 -9.70 -3.95
C ILE A 189 -0.68 -8.28 -3.69
N PHE A 190 0.23 -7.34 -3.46
CA PHE A 190 -0.08 -5.95 -3.12
C PHE A 190 0.66 -5.01 -4.05
N ALA A 191 -0.06 -4.19 -4.83
CA ALA A 191 0.57 -3.18 -5.68
C ALA A 191 -0.35 -2.01 -6.04
N GLN A 192 0.15 -1.02 -6.78
CA GLN A 192 -0.72 0.01 -7.37
C GLN A 192 -1.39 -0.55 -8.62
N ASP A 193 -0.59 -1.08 -9.55
CA ASP A 193 -1.06 -1.67 -10.79
C ASP A 193 -0.62 -3.15 -10.91
N ILE A 194 -1.57 -4.03 -11.21
CA ILE A 194 -1.36 -5.49 -11.30
C ILE A 194 -1.87 -6.03 -12.63
N PHE A 195 -1.03 -6.80 -13.33
CA PHE A 195 -1.41 -7.64 -14.47
C PHE A 195 -1.13 -9.12 -14.16
N ILE A 196 -2.13 -9.99 -14.31
CA ILE A 196 -1.99 -11.43 -14.06
C ILE A 196 -2.69 -12.24 -15.15
N THR A 197 -2.00 -13.25 -15.70
CA THR A 197 -2.62 -14.20 -16.62
C THR A 197 -3.67 -15.08 -15.90
N THR A 198 -3.28 -15.82 -14.86
CA THR A 198 -4.22 -16.66 -14.10
C THR A 198 -4.07 -16.44 -12.59
N HIS A 199 -5.10 -15.88 -11.96
CA HIS A 199 -5.11 -15.57 -10.53
C HIS A 199 -6.00 -16.52 -9.73
N LYS A 200 -5.47 -17.03 -8.61
CA LYS A 200 -6.17 -17.92 -7.65
C LYS A 200 -6.02 -17.49 -6.20
N GLY A 201 -5.09 -16.57 -5.92
CA GLY A 201 -4.74 -16.13 -4.58
C GLY A 201 -5.62 -14.98 -4.07
N THR A 202 -5.02 -14.13 -3.24
CA THR A 202 -5.60 -12.86 -2.83
C THR A 202 -4.76 -11.72 -3.39
N LEU A 203 -5.41 -10.69 -3.93
CA LEU A 203 -4.72 -9.48 -4.37
C LEU A 203 -5.43 -8.21 -3.90
N GLN A 204 -4.63 -7.17 -3.68
CA GLN A 204 -5.10 -5.83 -3.34
C GLN A 204 -4.33 -4.77 -4.13
N ALA A 205 -5.04 -3.91 -4.87
CA ALA A 205 -4.40 -2.86 -5.66
C ALA A 205 -5.30 -1.65 -5.99
N ASP A 206 -4.76 -0.66 -6.71
CA ASP A 206 -5.58 0.42 -7.27
C ASP A 206 -6.20 -0.02 -8.61
N THR A 207 -5.40 -0.54 -9.54
CA THR A 207 -5.86 -1.05 -10.84
C THR A 207 -5.41 -2.50 -11.05
N VAL A 208 -6.32 -3.35 -11.49
CA VAL A 208 -6.05 -4.77 -11.71
C VAL A 208 -6.57 -5.22 -13.07
N TYR A 209 -5.70 -5.89 -13.84
CA TYR A 209 -6.08 -6.68 -15.00
C TYR A 209 -5.82 -8.16 -14.74
N ILE A 210 -6.83 -9.00 -14.97
CA ILE A 210 -6.72 -10.45 -14.87
C ILE A 210 -7.31 -11.11 -16.11
N LYS A 211 -6.55 -11.95 -16.79
CA LYS A 211 -7.09 -12.73 -17.90
C LYS A 211 -8.03 -13.84 -17.40
N ASN A 212 -7.58 -14.65 -16.44
CA ASN A 212 -8.39 -15.71 -15.82
C ASN A 212 -8.39 -15.59 -14.30
N LEU A 213 -9.53 -15.21 -13.72
CA LEU A 213 -9.73 -15.25 -12.28
C LEU A 213 -10.40 -16.58 -11.91
N GLU A 214 -9.66 -17.45 -11.22
CA GLU A 214 -10.09 -18.81 -10.84
C GLU A 214 -10.05 -18.98 -9.31
N ASN A 215 -11.21 -18.86 -8.66
CA ASN A 215 -11.33 -18.95 -7.19
C ASN A 215 -10.50 -17.91 -6.39
N GLY A 216 -9.98 -16.87 -7.07
CA GLY A 216 -9.20 -15.81 -6.45
C GLY A 216 -10.06 -14.73 -5.79
N ILE A 217 -9.41 -13.95 -4.94
CA ILE A 217 -9.99 -12.82 -4.20
C ILE A 217 -9.32 -11.52 -4.65
N VAL A 218 -10.12 -10.55 -5.07
CA VAL A 218 -9.65 -9.27 -5.60
C VAL A 218 -10.28 -8.12 -4.84
N ILE A 219 -9.45 -7.23 -4.30
CA ILE A 219 -9.89 -5.98 -3.65
C ILE A 219 -9.17 -4.81 -4.31
N ALA A 220 -9.86 -3.98 -5.10
CA ALA A 220 -9.21 -2.85 -5.77
C ALA A 220 -10.13 -1.65 -6.02
N LYS A 221 -9.61 -0.56 -6.59
CA LYS A 221 -10.47 0.54 -7.07
C LYS A 221 -11.08 0.18 -8.43
N ASN A 222 -10.25 -0.26 -9.36
CA ASN A 222 -10.64 -0.64 -10.72
C ASN A 222 -10.20 -2.07 -11.03
N VAL A 223 -11.14 -2.91 -11.45
CA VAL A 223 -10.89 -4.33 -11.74
C VAL A 223 -11.38 -4.67 -13.12
N PHE A 224 -10.50 -5.28 -13.91
CA PHE A 224 -10.77 -5.76 -15.24
C PHE A 224 -10.49 -7.27 -15.33
N VAL A 225 -11.48 -8.05 -15.74
CA VAL A 225 -11.34 -9.51 -15.86
C VAL A 225 -11.87 -10.01 -17.19
N GLU A 226 -11.07 -10.74 -17.97
CA GLU A 226 -11.58 -11.39 -19.17
C GLU A 226 -12.50 -12.58 -18.81
N ASN A 227 -12.02 -13.52 -17.99
CA ASN A 227 -12.77 -14.71 -17.57
C ASN A 227 -12.81 -14.85 -16.05
N CYS A 228 -14.02 -14.85 -15.48
CA CYS A 228 -14.22 -14.91 -14.03
C CYS A 228 -14.97 -16.18 -13.63
N MET A 229 -14.33 -17.05 -12.83
CA MET A 229 -14.87 -18.33 -12.35
C MET A 229 -14.57 -18.53 -10.86
N GLY A 230 -15.60 -18.70 -10.03
CA GLY A 230 -15.47 -18.85 -8.58
C GLY A 230 -14.85 -17.64 -7.86
N GLY A 231 -14.66 -16.53 -8.57
CA GLY A 231 -13.94 -15.35 -8.10
C GLY A 231 -14.76 -14.51 -7.13
N LYS A 232 -14.06 -13.86 -6.19
CA LYS A 232 -14.64 -12.84 -5.32
C LYS A 232 -14.01 -11.50 -5.61
N ILE A 233 -14.81 -10.51 -6.03
CA ILE A 233 -14.29 -9.19 -6.43
C ILE A 233 -15.00 -8.11 -5.63
N GLU A 234 -14.23 -7.23 -4.98
CA GLU A 234 -14.70 -6.01 -4.34
C GLU A 234 -13.99 -4.81 -4.97
N ALA A 235 -14.72 -3.93 -5.65
CA ALA A 235 -14.14 -2.74 -6.25
C ALA A 235 -15.13 -1.61 -6.53
N GLU A 236 -14.63 -0.40 -6.77
CA GLU A 236 -15.47 0.72 -7.23
C GLU A 236 -16.00 0.46 -8.64
N ASN A 237 -15.10 0.13 -9.57
CA ASN A 237 -15.44 -0.18 -10.95
C ASN A 237 -15.01 -1.62 -11.26
N ILE A 238 -15.94 -2.45 -11.70
CA ILE A 238 -15.70 -3.83 -12.12
C ILE A 238 -16.12 -3.97 -13.58
N TYR A 239 -15.21 -4.46 -14.42
CA TYR A 239 -15.47 -4.79 -15.82
C TYR A 239 -15.14 -6.26 -16.08
N ILE A 240 -16.11 -7.03 -16.55
CA ILE A 240 -15.95 -8.47 -16.79
C ILE A 240 -16.43 -8.82 -18.20
N CYS A 241 -15.59 -9.46 -19.01
CA CYS A 241 -16.01 -9.95 -20.32
C CYS A 241 -16.92 -11.18 -20.17
N ASN A 242 -16.42 -12.23 -19.51
CA ASN A 242 -17.12 -13.50 -19.31
C ASN A 242 -17.28 -13.79 -17.81
N LEU A 243 -18.48 -13.55 -17.29
CA LEU A 243 -18.87 -13.97 -15.95
C LEU A 243 -19.36 -15.42 -15.99
N LEU A 244 -18.49 -16.36 -15.60
CA LEU A 244 -18.78 -17.79 -15.72
C LEU A 244 -19.62 -18.28 -14.55
N ALA A 245 -19.10 -19.14 -13.67
CA ALA A 245 -19.89 -19.73 -12.59
C ALA A 245 -19.40 -19.38 -11.19
N ASP A 246 -20.35 -19.41 -10.24
CA ASP A 246 -20.12 -19.34 -8.79
C ASP A 246 -19.33 -18.10 -8.31
N ASN A 247 -19.45 -16.98 -9.02
CA ASN A 247 -18.78 -15.73 -8.66
C ASN A 247 -19.58 -14.91 -7.64
N ILE A 248 -18.87 -14.13 -6.82
CA ILE A 248 -19.47 -13.16 -5.89
C ILE A 248 -18.83 -11.78 -6.11
N LEU A 249 -19.65 -10.80 -6.48
CA LEU A 249 -19.19 -9.45 -6.83
C LEU A 249 -19.77 -8.42 -5.88
N TYR A 250 -18.92 -7.48 -5.43
CA TYR A 250 -19.25 -6.37 -4.54
C TYR A 250 -18.88 -5.02 -5.19
N PRO A 251 -19.61 -4.59 -6.24
CA PRO A 251 -19.35 -3.30 -6.87
C PRO A 251 -19.78 -2.13 -5.99
N LYS A 252 -18.95 -1.08 -5.93
CA LYS A 252 -19.24 0.15 -5.15
C LYS A 252 -19.72 1.33 -6.00
N LYS A 253 -19.52 1.29 -7.32
CA LYS A 253 -19.96 2.34 -8.25
C LYS A 253 -20.50 1.76 -9.56
N ASN A 254 -19.68 1.03 -10.31
CA ASN A 254 -20.07 0.49 -11.61
C ASN A 254 -19.70 -0.99 -11.71
N LEU A 255 -20.61 -1.78 -12.29
CA LEU A 255 -20.33 -3.14 -12.78
C LEU A 255 -20.74 -3.23 -14.24
N ILE A 256 -19.85 -3.65 -15.12
CA ILE A 256 -20.12 -3.86 -16.54
C ILE A 256 -19.82 -5.31 -16.88
N ILE A 257 -20.79 -6.01 -17.48
CA ILE A 257 -20.61 -7.38 -17.96
C ILE A 257 -21.01 -7.45 -19.43
N THR A 258 -20.10 -7.89 -20.32
CA THR A 258 -20.31 -7.71 -21.77
C THR A 258 -20.67 -8.96 -22.56
N ASN A 259 -19.99 -10.09 -22.39
CA ASN A 259 -20.13 -11.20 -23.35
C ASN A 259 -21.08 -12.29 -22.84
N ASN A 260 -20.81 -12.79 -21.64
CA ASN A 260 -21.51 -13.94 -21.09
C ASN A 260 -21.75 -13.79 -19.59
N ILE A 261 -22.92 -14.22 -19.14
CA ILE A 261 -23.24 -14.52 -17.74
C ILE A 261 -23.69 -15.98 -17.71
N LYS A 262 -22.93 -16.89 -17.10
CA LYS A 262 -23.32 -18.30 -17.02
C LYS A 262 -24.25 -18.53 -15.83
N PHE A 263 -23.82 -19.18 -14.75
CA PHE A 263 -24.76 -19.61 -13.71
C PHE A 263 -24.26 -19.39 -12.29
N LYS A 264 -25.18 -19.26 -11.33
CA LYS A 264 -24.90 -19.16 -9.88
C LYS A 264 -24.05 -17.95 -9.46
N ASN A 265 -24.08 -16.87 -10.24
CA ASN A 265 -23.38 -15.64 -9.88
C ASN A 265 -24.22 -14.79 -8.92
N ASN A 266 -23.56 -14.20 -7.93
CA ASN A 266 -24.18 -13.28 -6.97
C ASN A 266 -23.52 -11.91 -7.05
N ILE A 267 -24.31 -10.89 -7.36
CA ILE A 267 -23.90 -9.49 -7.29
C ILE A 267 -24.55 -8.89 -6.05
N VAL A 268 -23.74 -8.46 -5.09
CA VAL A 268 -24.18 -8.01 -3.77
C VAL A 268 -23.78 -6.55 -3.56
N ILE A 269 -24.77 -5.69 -3.33
CA ILE A 269 -24.56 -4.29 -3.03
C ILE A 269 -25.04 -4.03 -1.61
N SER A 270 -24.11 -3.73 -0.73
CA SER A 270 -24.34 -3.56 0.69
C SER A 270 -23.35 -2.55 1.28
N PRO A 271 -23.75 -1.71 2.24
CA PRO A 271 -22.82 -0.88 3.01
C PRO A 271 -22.08 -1.69 4.10
N LEU A 272 -22.42 -2.97 4.26
CA LEU A 272 -21.90 -3.85 5.31
C LEU A 272 -21.18 -5.08 4.76
N ASP A 273 -21.63 -5.65 3.64
CA ASP A 273 -21.08 -6.91 3.12
C ASP A 273 -19.87 -6.68 2.21
N PHE A 274 -18.70 -6.95 2.77
CA PHE A 274 -17.40 -6.86 2.11
C PHE A 274 -16.62 -8.17 2.29
N ILE A 275 -15.63 -8.42 1.42
CA ILE A 275 -14.85 -9.66 1.42
C ILE A 275 -14.13 -9.86 2.77
N ASN A 276 -13.72 -8.77 3.42
CA ASN A 276 -12.99 -8.77 4.68
C ASN A 276 -13.87 -8.69 5.95
N ASN A 277 -15.13 -9.12 5.90
CA ASN A 277 -16.02 -9.14 7.08
C ASN A 277 -15.62 -10.16 8.17
N LYS A 278 -14.50 -9.88 8.84
CA LYS A 278 -14.15 -10.41 10.15
C LYS A 278 -14.33 -9.28 11.18
N SER A 279 -15.53 -9.20 11.75
CA SER A 279 -15.87 -8.57 13.05
C SER A 279 -15.43 -7.13 13.35
N ASN A 280 -14.99 -6.34 12.37
CA ASN A 280 -14.58 -4.93 12.54
C ASN A 280 -14.93 -4.12 11.28
N SER A 281 -16.19 -4.15 10.84
CA SER A 281 -16.58 -3.37 9.65
C SER A 281 -16.35 -1.87 9.91
N GLU A 282 -15.92 -1.13 8.88
CA GLU A 282 -15.74 0.32 8.98
C GLU A 282 -17.02 1.01 9.48
N THR A 283 -18.18 0.53 9.02
CA THR A 283 -19.49 0.97 9.44
C THR A 283 -19.74 0.72 10.93
N GLU A 284 -19.42 -0.46 11.47
CA GLU A 284 -19.52 -0.77 12.90
C GLU A 284 -18.57 0.09 13.75
N ASN A 285 -17.36 0.36 13.26
CA ASN A 285 -16.42 1.26 13.92
C ASN A 285 -16.95 2.69 13.96
N LEU A 286 -17.54 3.18 12.86
CA LEU A 286 -18.14 4.50 12.76
C LEU A 286 -19.40 4.63 13.62
N THR A 287 -20.27 3.62 13.67
CA THR A 287 -21.46 3.63 14.54
C THR A 287 -21.07 3.61 16.02
N ASN A 288 -20.10 2.77 16.40
CA ASN A 288 -19.55 2.74 17.76
C ASN A 288 -18.91 4.09 18.14
N LEU A 289 -18.17 4.71 17.21
CA LEU A 289 -17.59 6.03 17.41
C LEU A 289 -18.67 7.11 17.53
N SER A 290 -19.76 7.03 16.75
CA SER A 290 -20.92 7.92 16.84
C SER A 290 -21.56 7.85 18.23
N LEU A 291 -21.81 6.63 18.74
CA LEU A 291 -22.37 6.41 20.08
C LEU A 291 -21.47 6.99 21.19
N LYS A 292 -20.16 6.73 21.13
CA LYS A 292 -19.17 7.29 22.07
C LYS A 292 -19.10 8.81 22.00
N THR A 293 -19.19 9.37 20.80
CA THR A 293 -19.17 10.83 20.59
C THR A 293 -20.43 11.47 21.17
N LYS A 294 -21.59 10.86 20.96
CA LYS A 294 -22.88 11.31 21.49
C LYS A 294 -22.88 11.34 23.02
N SER A 295 -22.50 10.24 23.67
CA SER A 295 -22.48 10.17 25.15
C SER A 295 -21.54 11.21 25.77
N LYS A 296 -20.38 11.45 25.15
CA LYS A 296 -19.43 12.47 25.59
C LYS A 296 -19.98 13.89 25.42
N LEU A 297 -20.69 14.14 24.32
CA LEU A 297 -21.34 15.41 24.03
C LEU A 297 -22.46 15.69 25.05
N ASP A 298 -23.29 14.69 25.37
CA ASP A 298 -24.37 14.80 26.36
C ASP A 298 -23.83 15.13 27.77
N ASN A 299 -22.71 14.52 28.16
CA ASN A 299 -22.02 14.83 29.43
C ASN A 299 -21.50 16.28 29.44
N ILE A 300 -20.86 16.73 28.36
CA ILE A 300 -20.35 18.12 28.26
C ILE A 300 -21.50 19.12 28.31
N ILE A 301 -22.60 18.87 27.59
CA ILE A 301 -23.78 19.74 27.61
C ILE A 301 -24.32 19.84 29.05
N SER A 302 -24.47 18.72 29.74
CA SER A 302 -24.93 18.69 31.14
C SER A 302 -24.00 19.50 32.07
N GLN A 303 -22.67 19.34 31.93
CA GLN A 303 -21.70 20.10 32.74
C GLN A 303 -21.74 21.61 32.42
N MET A 304 -21.87 21.96 31.14
CA MET A 304 -21.99 23.35 30.71
C MET A 304 -23.26 24.00 31.24
N GLN A 305 -24.39 23.30 31.25
CA GLN A 305 -25.65 23.77 31.84
C GLN A 305 -25.47 24.05 33.34
N ASN A 306 -24.88 23.12 34.10
CA ASN A 306 -24.61 23.33 35.53
C ASN A 306 -23.75 24.58 35.80
N TYR A 307 -22.70 24.80 35.01
CA TYR A 307 -21.87 26.00 35.14
C TYR A 307 -22.62 27.26 34.71
N TYR A 308 -23.38 27.22 33.63
CA TYR A 308 -24.18 28.34 33.16
C TYR A 308 -25.18 28.78 34.23
N ASP A 309 -25.93 27.84 34.82
CA ASP A 309 -26.90 28.12 35.88
C ASP A 309 -26.24 28.78 37.09
N TYR A 310 -25.06 28.29 37.50
CA TYR A 310 -24.28 28.92 38.56
C TYR A 310 -23.86 30.35 38.20
N LEU A 311 -23.38 30.57 36.98
CA LEU A 311 -22.89 31.86 36.51
C LEU A 311 -24.02 32.90 36.48
N ILE A 312 -25.19 32.53 35.97
CA ILE A 312 -26.38 33.38 35.90
C ILE A 312 -26.90 33.72 37.30
N LYS A 313 -27.08 32.71 38.16
CA LYS A 313 -27.59 32.89 39.53
C LYS A 313 -26.73 33.87 40.36
N ASN A 314 -25.43 33.90 40.10
CA ASN A 314 -24.47 34.69 40.88
C ASN A 314 -24.00 35.99 40.18
N GLN A 315 -24.46 36.26 38.96
CA GLN A 315 -23.97 37.38 38.13
C GLN A 315 -24.14 38.74 38.81
N ILE A 316 -25.34 39.02 39.34
CA ILE A 316 -25.67 40.30 40.00
C ILE A 316 -24.75 40.53 41.21
N LYS A 317 -24.44 39.47 41.97
CA LYS A 317 -23.59 39.55 43.16
C LYS A 317 -22.15 39.92 42.77
N ILE A 318 -21.61 39.32 41.73
CA ILE A 318 -20.26 39.63 41.22
C ILE A 318 -20.17 41.06 40.68
N ILE A 319 -21.17 41.52 39.93
CA ILE A 319 -21.19 42.91 39.41
C ILE A 319 -21.15 43.93 40.56
N LYS A 320 -21.85 43.66 41.66
CA LYS A 320 -21.80 44.50 42.87
C LYS A 320 -20.41 44.47 43.50
N LEU A 321 -19.82 43.29 43.67
CA LEU A 321 -18.48 43.13 44.25
C LEU A 321 -17.39 43.83 43.43
N GLN A 322 -17.51 43.88 42.09
CA GLN A 322 -16.56 44.57 41.22
C GLN A 322 -16.58 46.10 41.36
N LYS A 323 -17.67 46.68 41.89
CA LYS A 323 -17.81 48.13 42.09
C LYS A 323 -17.38 48.61 43.48
N THR A 324 -17.01 47.69 44.38
CA THR A 324 -16.65 48.00 45.76
C THR A 324 -15.13 48.26 45.87
N GLU A 325 -14.74 49.38 46.50
CA GLU A 325 -13.33 49.77 46.63
C GLU A 325 -12.48 48.90 47.57
N LYS A 326 -13.09 48.20 48.53
CA LYS A 326 -12.41 47.27 49.46
C LYS A 326 -13.16 45.94 49.59
N LEU A 327 -12.57 44.86 49.05
CA LEU A 327 -13.09 43.50 49.24
C LEU A 327 -12.52 42.85 50.51
N ASN A 328 -13.36 42.13 51.24
CA ASN A 328 -12.93 41.23 52.30
C ASN A 328 -12.44 39.89 51.73
N ALA A 329 -11.81 39.05 52.57
CA ALA A 329 -11.24 37.77 52.15
C ALA A 329 -12.27 36.76 51.60
N ILE A 330 -13.52 36.83 52.06
CA ILE A 330 -14.61 35.94 51.62
C ILE A 330 -15.06 36.33 50.20
N ASP A 331 -15.22 37.63 49.95
CA ASP A 331 -15.59 38.17 48.65
C ASP A 331 -14.51 37.93 47.59
N MET A 332 -13.23 37.96 47.99
CA MET A 332 -12.11 37.56 47.12
C MET A 332 -12.19 36.07 46.75
N LYS A 333 -12.40 35.18 47.72
CA LYS A 333 -12.54 33.73 47.46
C LYS A 333 -13.73 33.44 46.54
N PHE A 334 -14.87 34.10 46.77
CA PHE A 334 -16.05 33.96 45.93
C PHE A 334 -15.81 34.45 44.50
N SER A 335 -15.16 35.62 44.34
CA SER A 335 -14.82 36.17 43.02
C SER A 335 -13.86 35.27 42.24
N ASN A 336 -12.88 34.65 42.93
CA ASN A 336 -11.97 33.69 42.31
C ASN A 336 -12.69 32.42 41.87
N LEU A 337 -13.59 31.86 42.70
CA LEU A 337 -14.40 30.71 42.33
C LEU A 337 -15.25 30.98 41.08
N TYR A 338 -15.87 32.17 41.01
CA TYR A 338 -16.65 32.57 39.83
C TYR A 338 -15.78 32.65 38.57
N ARG A 339 -14.58 33.27 38.66
CA ARG A 339 -13.62 33.31 37.55
C ARG A 339 -13.17 31.91 37.13
N ASP A 340 -12.96 31.00 38.07
CA ASP A 340 -12.56 29.62 37.77
C ASP A 340 -13.69 28.85 37.07
N ILE A 341 -14.95 29.09 37.44
CA ILE A 341 -16.10 28.50 36.74
C ILE A 341 -16.23 29.06 35.32
N ILE A 342 -15.98 30.37 35.10
CA ILE A 342 -15.90 30.93 33.73
C ILE A 342 -14.82 30.21 32.92
N LYS A 343 -13.62 30.03 33.48
CA LYS A 343 -12.52 29.32 32.79
C LYS A 343 -12.92 27.88 32.43
N LYS A 344 -13.55 27.15 33.36
CA LYS A 344 -14.04 25.79 33.13
C LYS A 344 -15.13 25.74 32.05
N TYR A 345 -16.09 26.68 32.08
CA TYR A 345 -17.12 26.80 31.06
C TYR A 345 -16.52 27.08 29.67
N ASN A 346 -15.58 28.03 29.58
CA ASN A 346 -14.90 28.35 28.32
C ASN A 346 -14.11 27.15 27.79
N HIS A 347 -13.44 26.39 28.66
CA HIS A 347 -12.75 25.17 28.28
C HIS A 347 -13.72 24.12 27.71
N LEU A 348 -14.86 23.88 28.38
CA LEU A 348 -15.89 22.98 27.88
C LEU A 348 -16.50 23.46 26.54
N SER A 349 -16.68 24.77 26.36
CA SER A 349 -17.15 25.35 25.09
C SER A 349 -16.21 25.03 23.91
N VAL A 350 -14.89 25.07 24.13
CA VAL A 350 -13.90 24.67 23.11
C VAL A 350 -14.00 23.17 22.80
N LEU A 351 -14.12 22.32 23.82
CA LEU A 351 -14.28 20.87 23.63
C LEU A 351 -15.57 20.52 22.90
N TYR A 352 -16.68 21.17 23.26
CA TYR A 352 -17.97 21.03 22.59
C TYR A 352 -17.87 21.31 21.08
N LYS A 353 -17.23 22.43 20.71
CA LYS A 353 -17.00 22.78 19.29
C LYS A 353 -16.23 21.69 18.54
N LYS A 354 -15.22 21.08 19.16
CA LYS A 354 -14.45 19.98 18.56
C LYS A 354 -15.30 18.73 18.37
N LEU A 355 -16.09 18.35 19.37
CA LEU A 355 -16.94 17.17 19.31
C LEU A 355 -18.09 17.30 18.32
N ILE A 356 -18.68 18.50 18.17
CA ILE A 356 -19.68 18.74 17.12
C ILE A 356 -19.09 18.54 15.73
N LYS A 357 -17.89 19.06 15.47
CA LYS A 357 -17.21 18.85 14.19
C LYS A 357 -16.97 17.37 13.93
N LEU A 358 -16.46 16.64 14.93
CA LEU A 358 -16.25 15.20 14.83
C LEU A 358 -17.57 14.46 14.54
N LYS A 359 -18.63 14.78 15.28
CA LYS A 359 -19.96 14.21 15.06
C LYS A 359 -20.45 14.45 13.63
N TYR A 360 -20.33 15.68 13.12
CA TYR A 360 -20.70 16.02 11.76
C TYR A 360 -19.95 15.16 10.72
N HIS A 361 -18.63 14.99 10.88
CA HIS A 361 -17.85 14.14 9.98
C HIS A 361 -18.27 12.67 10.02
N ILE A 362 -18.57 12.13 11.22
CA ILE A 362 -19.05 10.76 11.37
C ILE A 362 -20.42 10.58 10.72
N ASP A 363 -21.37 11.47 11.01
CA ASP A 363 -22.73 11.43 10.47
C ASP A 363 -22.71 11.57 8.93
N ALA A 364 -21.87 12.48 8.40
CA ALA A 364 -21.69 12.64 6.97
C ALA A 364 -21.14 11.37 6.29
N LYS A 365 -20.17 10.70 6.94
CA LYS A 365 -19.58 9.47 6.39
C LYS A 365 -20.54 8.28 6.47
N LEU A 366 -21.30 8.14 7.55
CA LEU A 366 -22.36 7.13 7.66
C LEU A 366 -23.44 7.34 6.60
N ASN A 367 -23.91 8.58 6.43
CA ASN A 367 -24.88 8.91 5.38
C ASN A 367 -24.32 8.62 3.97
N PHE A 368 -23.04 8.91 3.72
CA PHE A 368 -22.41 8.59 2.44
C PHE A 368 -22.41 7.07 2.17
N LEU A 369 -22.09 6.25 3.17
CA LEU A 369 -22.12 4.79 3.04
C LEU A 369 -23.54 4.28 2.77
N ASP A 370 -24.54 4.84 3.45
CA ASP A 370 -25.96 4.51 3.23
C ASP A 370 -26.44 4.89 1.82
N GLU A 371 -25.98 6.04 1.30
CA GLU A 371 -26.32 6.50 -0.04
C GLU A 371 -25.56 5.75 -1.15
N MET A 372 -24.43 5.11 -0.84
CA MET A 372 -23.59 4.42 -1.82
C MET A 372 -24.39 3.38 -2.62
N VAL A 373 -25.27 2.64 -1.95
CA VAL A 373 -26.11 1.58 -2.55
C VAL A 373 -26.99 2.12 -3.69
N TYR A 374 -27.43 3.38 -3.60
CA TYR A 374 -28.28 4.03 -4.61
C TYR A 374 -27.49 4.60 -5.80
N ASN A 375 -26.17 4.75 -5.65
CA ASN A 375 -25.30 5.25 -6.70
C ASN A 375 -24.70 4.14 -7.57
N VAL A 376 -24.86 2.87 -7.16
CA VAL A 376 -24.35 1.73 -7.93
C VAL A 376 -25.17 1.51 -9.19
N LYS A 377 -24.47 1.39 -10.32
CA LYS A 377 -25.06 1.06 -11.62
C LYS A 377 -24.48 -0.25 -12.15
N ILE A 378 -25.37 -1.17 -12.52
CA ILE A 378 -25.01 -2.49 -13.06
C ILE A 378 -25.44 -2.55 -14.53
N TYR A 379 -24.48 -2.64 -15.42
CA TYR A 379 -24.68 -2.67 -16.87
C TYR A 379 -24.54 -4.10 -17.39
N ILE A 380 -25.61 -4.61 -17.99
CA ILE A 380 -25.64 -5.95 -18.56
C ILE A 380 -25.67 -5.82 -20.10
N LYS A 381 -24.53 -6.02 -20.74
CA LYS A 381 -24.40 -6.12 -22.21
C LYS A 381 -24.34 -7.58 -22.70
N ALA A 382 -24.33 -8.56 -21.79
CA ALA A 382 -24.25 -9.97 -22.13
C ALA A 382 -25.52 -10.48 -22.84
N GLU A 383 -25.36 -10.96 -24.08
CA GLU A 383 -26.41 -11.61 -24.87
C GLU A 383 -26.77 -13.00 -24.31
N ASN A 384 -25.79 -13.68 -23.73
CA ASN A 384 -25.95 -15.04 -23.19
C ASN A 384 -26.02 -15.00 -21.67
N ILE A 385 -27.23 -15.14 -21.12
CA ILE A 385 -27.49 -15.15 -19.68
C ILE A 385 -28.07 -16.51 -19.28
N GLY A 386 -27.36 -17.25 -18.44
CA GLY A 386 -27.80 -18.52 -17.86
C GLY A 386 -28.64 -18.36 -16.60
N GLU A 387 -28.85 -19.46 -15.89
CA GLU A 387 -29.75 -19.54 -14.73
C GLU A 387 -29.07 -19.21 -13.40
N ASP A 388 -29.85 -18.99 -12.34
CA ASP A 388 -29.37 -18.77 -10.96
C ASP A 388 -28.44 -17.55 -10.76
N ASN A 389 -28.57 -16.53 -11.60
CA ASN A 389 -27.85 -15.27 -11.43
C ASN A 389 -28.69 -14.28 -10.63
N PHE A 390 -28.14 -13.75 -9.53
CA PHE A 390 -28.87 -12.89 -8.61
C PHE A 390 -28.17 -11.57 -8.37
N LEU A 391 -28.94 -10.49 -8.48
CA LEU A 391 -28.60 -9.15 -8.03
C LEU A 391 -29.31 -8.88 -6.70
N LYS A 392 -28.55 -8.52 -5.67
CA LYS A 392 -29.05 -8.30 -4.31
C LYS A 392 -28.63 -6.94 -3.81
N PHE A 393 -29.61 -6.13 -3.41
CA PHE A 393 -29.38 -4.86 -2.73
C PHE A 393 -29.82 -4.96 -1.27
N TYR A 394 -29.00 -4.42 -0.39
CA TYR A 394 -29.25 -4.32 1.05
C TYR A 394 -29.28 -2.84 1.47
N PRO A 395 -30.34 -2.09 1.16
CA PRO A 395 -30.48 -0.70 1.60
C PRO A 395 -30.80 -0.64 3.11
N LYS A 396 -30.07 0.23 3.83
CA LYS A 396 -30.00 0.38 5.30
C LYS A 396 -29.11 -0.65 6.02
N THR A 397 -28.46 -0.16 7.06
CA THR A 397 -27.58 -0.91 7.98
C THR A 397 -28.28 -1.98 8.84
N ASN A 398 -29.59 -2.20 8.68
CA ASN A 398 -30.31 -3.30 9.29
C ASN A 398 -30.69 -4.32 8.20
N THR A 399 -30.00 -5.45 8.24
CA THR A 399 -29.89 -6.55 7.27
C THR A 399 -31.18 -7.26 6.83
N GLU A 400 -32.37 -6.78 7.21
CA GLU A 400 -33.63 -7.52 7.00
C GLU A 400 -34.33 -7.24 5.66
N LEU A 401 -33.97 -6.16 4.96
CA LEU A 401 -34.55 -5.82 3.65
C LEU A 401 -33.62 -6.26 2.51
N GLU A 402 -33.69 -7.55 2.15
CA GLU A 402 -33.07 -8.06 0.92
C GLU A 402 -33.96 -7.75 -0.28
N LEU A 403 -33.51 -6.86 -1.17
CA LEU A 403 -34.10 -6.66 -2.48
C LEU A 403 -33.36 -7.52 -3.49
N LYS A 404 -34.05 -8.52 -4.03
CA LYS A 404 -33.47 -9.53 -4.92
C LYS A 404 -34.08 -9.45 -6.32
N HIS A 405 -33.23 -9.45 -7.35
CA HIS A 405 -33.61 -9.57 -8.75
C HIS A 405 -32.87 -10.76 -9.39
N GLN A 406 -33.59 -11.56 -10.17
CA GLN A 406 -32.98 -12.63 -10.96
C GLN A 406 -32.61 -12.09 -12.33
N ILE A 407 -31.31 -12.06 -12.62
CA ILE A 407 -30.78 -11.58 -13.89
C ILE A 407 -31.15 -12.60 -14.97
N ASN A 408 -31.75 -12.13 -16.06
CA ASN A 408 -32.23 -12.95 -17.15
C ASN A 408 -32.11 -12.22 -18.50
N LEU A 409 -32.47 -12.89 -19.61
CA LEU A 409 -32.35 -12.34 -20.97
C LEU A 409 -33.07 -10.99 -21.19
N LYS A 410 -34.08 -10.65 -20.39
CA LYS A 410 -34.76 -9.35 -20.48
C LYS A 410 -33.90 -8.19 -19.98
N ASP A 411 -32.80 -8.47 -19.30
CA ASP A 411 -31.87 -7.47 -18.77
C ASP A 411 -30.75 -7.12 -19.76
N TYR A 412 -30.74 -7.76 -20.94
CA TYR A 412 -29.84 -7.41 -22.04
C TYR A 412 -29.96 -5.92 -22.42
N GLU A 413 -28.82 -5.25 -22.55
CA GLU A 413 -28.69 -3.81 -22.82
C GLU A 413 -29.39 -2.90 -21.82
N LYS A 414 -29.49 -3.33 -20.56
CA LYS A 414 -30.08 -2.54 -19.48
C LYS A 414 -29.10 -2.19 -18.39
N VAL A 415 -29.39 -1.06 -17.75
CA VAL A 415 -28.82 -0.66 -16.48
C VAL A 415 -29.78 -1.06 -15.36
N LEU A 416 -29.28 -1.80 -14.39
CA LEU A 416 -29.98 -2.13 -13.15
C LEU A 416 -29.43 -1.25 -12.02
N TYR A 417 -30.33 -0.59 -11.29
CA TYR A 417 -29.96 0.27 -10.15
C TYR A 417 -31.10 0.31 -9.13
N LEU A 418 -30.79 0.80 -7.93
CA LEU A 418 -31.76 0.96 -6.87
C LEU A 418 -32.37 2.37 -6.91
N GLU A 419 -33.71 2.46 -6.96
CA GLU A 419 -34.42 3.74 -6.92
C GLU A 419 -35.15 3.92 -5.57
N LYS A 420 -35.11 5.14 -5.02
CA LYS A 420 -35.87 5.52 -3.83
C LYS A 420 -37.33 5.80 -4.23
N GLY A 421 -38.21 4.87 -3.93
CA GLY A 421 -39.65 5.12 -3.99
C GLY A 421 -40.16 5.97 -2.82
N GLN A 422 -41.42 6.39 -2.91
CA GLN A 422 -42.08 7.17 -1.84
C GLN A 422 -42.28 6.37 -0.54
N GLN A 423 -42.42 5.05 -0.64
CA GLN A 423 -42.70 4.15 0.50
C GLN A 423 -41.61 3.08 0.72
N ALA A 424 -41.03 2.55 -0.36
CA ALA A 424 -39.97 1.54 -0.32
C ALA A 424 -39.01 1.72 -1.49
N SER A 425 -37.76 1.27 -1.31
CA SER A 425 -36.80 1.18 -2.42
C SER A 425 -37.11 -0.03 -3.29
N TYR A 426 -36.86 0.07 -4.60
CA TYR A 426 -37.06 -1.02 -5.54
C TYR A 426 -35.97 -1.01 -6.62
N ILE A 427 -35.72 -2.18 -7.20
CA ILE A 427 -34.76 -2.33 -8.30
C ILE A 427 -35.46 -1.87 -9.58
N LYS A 428 -34.80 -0.97 -10.32
CA LYS A 428 -35.27 -0.44 -11.60
C LYS A 428 -34.32 -0.86 -12.71
N SER A 429 -34.89 -1.06 -13.89
CA SER A 429 -34.13 -1.24 -15.13
C SER A 429 -34.42 -0.11 -16.12
N SER A 430 -33.40 0.32 -16.86
CA SER A 430 -33.52 1.35 -17.91
C SER A 430 -32.63 1.02 -19.10
N HIS A 431 -33.00 1.52 -20.28
CA HIS A 431 -32.15 1.53 -21.47
C HIS A 431 -31.35 2.83 -21.60
N ASP A 432 -31.62 3.82 -20.75
CA ASP A 432 -30.82 5.06 -20.68
C ASP A 432 -29.49 4.77 -19.99
N TYR A 433 -28.49 4.37 -20.78
CA TYR A 433 -27.12 4.27 -20.34
C TYR A 433 -26.25 5.31 -21.06
N SER A 434 -25.33 5.93 -20.32
CA SER A 434 -24.28 6.75 -20.93
C SER A 434 -23.31 5.81 -21.63
N GLU A 435 -23.36 5.73 -22.96
CA GLU A 435 -22.35 5.01 -23.75
C GLU A 435 -20.93 5.50 -23.42
N SER A 436 -20.79 6.80 -23.11
CA SER A 436 -19.52 7.42 -22.75
C SER A 436 -18.88 6.80 -21.50
N ASP A 437 -19.67 6.51 -20.45
CA ASP A 437 -19.17 5.99 -19.18
C ASP A 437 -18.63 4.55 -19.35
N ILE A 438 -19.23 3.79 -20.25
CA ILE A 438 -18.81 2.42 -20.58
C ILE A 438 -17.58 2.44 -21.49
N GLU A 439 -17.56 3.34 -22.49
CA GLU A 439 -16.47 3.39 -23.47
C GLU A 439 -15.16 3.88 -22.85
N GLU A 440 -15.20 4.80 -21.88
CA GLU A 440 -13.99 5.21 -21.12
C GLU A 440 -13.36 4.02 -20.37
N ILE A 441 -14.18 3.24 -19.65
CA ILE A 441 -13.70 2.05 -18.92
C ILE A 441 -13.17 1.01 -19.90
N LYS A 442 -13.85 0.83 -21.04
CA LYS A 442 -13.45 -0.11 -22.09
C LYS A 442 -12.15 0.29 -22.78
N ILE A 443 -11.91 1.58 -23.05
CA ILE A 443 -10.65 2.08 -23.62
C ILE A 443 -9.48 1.80 -22.66
N ILE A 444 -9.69 2.00 -21.36
CA ILE A 444 -8.69 1.66 -20.34
C ILE A 444 -8.39 0.15 -20.38
N PHE A 445 -9.42 -0.68 -20.47
CA PHE A 445 -9.28 -2.12 -20.60
C PHE A 445 -8.49 -2.55 -21.84
N GLU A 446 -8.88 -2.06 -23.02
CA GLU A 446 -8.22 -2.41 -24.28
C GLU A 446 -6.75 -1.96 -24.31
N LYS A 447 -6.44 -0.83 -23.66
CA LYS A 447 -5.07 -0.39 -23.49
C LYS A 447 -4.28 -1.35 -22.60
N LEU A 448 -4.83 -1.74 -21.44
CA LEU A 448 -4.19 -2.69 -20.54
C LEU A 448 -4.01 -4.08 -21.18
N GLU A 449 -4.98 -4.55 -21.97
CA GLU A 449 -4.87 -5.80 -22.71
C GLU A 449 -3.74 -5.74 -23.75
N LYS A 450 -3.67 -4.65 -24.54
CA LYS A 450 -2.62 -4.47 -25.58
C LYS A 450 -1.22 -4.34 -25.01
N ASP A 451 -1.06 -3.64 -23.90
CA ASP A 451 0.25 -3.41 -23.30
C ASP A 451 0.83 -4.70 -22.66
N ASN A 452 -0.01 -5.72 -22.44
CA ASN A 452 0.36 -6.92 -21.68
C ASN A 452 0.12 -8.27 -22.39
N SER A 453 -0.57 -8.28 -23.52
CA SER A 453 -0.62 -9.41 -24.47
C SER A 453 0.74 -9.60 -25.14
#